data_AF-A0A4Y9ZSZ0-F1
#
_entry.id   AF-A0A4Y9ZSZ0-F1
#
_cell.length_a   1.000
_cell.length_b   1.000
_cell.length_c   1.000
_cell.angle_alpha   90.00
_cell.angle_beta   90.00
_cell.angle_gamma   90.00
#
_symmetry.space_group_name_H-M   'P 1'
#
loop_
_entity.id
_entity.type
_entity.pdbx_description
1 polymer ?
#
loop_
_entity_poly.entity_id
_entity_poly.type
_entity_poly.pdbx_seq_one_letter_code
_entity_poly.pdbx_strand_id
1 'polypeptide(L)'
;MYPQIKRYTIQYEHDTEGNKIPDRVWGYKLTEQTIQARHQYRQAMTRGREPKEDLPSHLRAYPRRPDLEPPKLQYGLAFTTEQLLDCAEHYELPLVDLPLEKCNFRVRDALCEVDSLLSGACNMILRITAPVDVDNEWMVPLYDNYNWWSERLVPEEEEEVVTLIRRALKIDMPLRWYYDASPS
;
A
#
# COMPACT_ATOMS: atom_id res chain seq x y z
N MET A 1 27.82 3.34 -0.80
CA MET A 1 27.90 2.00 -1.42
C MET A 1 26.51 1.39 -1.28
N TYR A 2 25.71 1.36 -2.35
CA TYR A 2 24.39 0.71 -2.28
C TYR A 2 24.63 -0.79 -2.09
N PRO A 3 23.97 -1.45 -1.12
CA PRO A 3 24.08 -2.89 -1.00
C PRO A 3 23.66 -3.51 -2.35
N GLN A 4 24.44 -4.47 -2.86
CA GLN A 4 24.01 -5.27 -4.00
C GLN A 4 22.79 -6.08 -3.56
N ILE A 5 21.61 -5.56 -3.83
CA ILE A 5 20.36 -6.26 -3.52
C ILE A 5 20.24 -7.42 -4.51
N LYS A 6 20.37 -8.63 -3.99
CA LYS A 6 20.29 -9.85 -4.78
C LYS A 6 18.87 -9.98 -5.34
N ARG A 7 18.74 -9.91 -6.66
CA ARG A 7 17.47 -10.25 -7.33
C ARG A 7 17.15 -11.72 -7.08
N TYR A 8 15.86 -12.04 -7.01
CA TYR A 8 15.36 -13.40 -6.86
C TYR A 8 14.57 -13.81 -8.10
N THR A 9 14.50 -15.12 -8.34
CA THR A 9 13.71 -15.71 -9.40
C THR A 9 12.33 -16.02 -8.88
N ILE A 10 11.29 -15.70 -9.65
CA ILE A 10 9.92 -16.04 -9.33
C ILE A 10 9.67 -17.49 -9.75
N GLN A 11 9.23 -18.32 -8.81
CA GLN A 11 8.82 -19.71 -9.05
C GLN A 11 7.40 -19.92 -8.55
N TYR A 12 6.67 -20.77 -9.26
CA TYR A 12 5.27 -21.08 -9.00
C TYR A 12 5.12 -22.52 -8.51
N GLU A 13 4.13 -22.75 -7.63
CA GLU A 13 3.69 -24.10 -7.31
C GLU A 13 2.93 -24.71 -8.49
N HIS A 14 3.09 -26.03 -8.65
CA HIS A 14 2.41 -26.80 -9.68
C HIS A 14 1.60 -27.93 -9.04
N ASP A 15 0.47 -28.28 -9.65
CA ASP A 15 -0.34 -29.43 -9.26
C ASP A 15 0.31 -30.76 -9.70
N THR A 16 -0.40 -31.87 -9.45
CA THR A 16 0.06 -33.22 -9.81
C THR A 16 0.19 -33.46 -11.31
N GLU A 17 -0.43 -32.63 -12.15
CA GLU A 17 -0.38 -32.70 -13.62
C GLU A 17 0.71 -31.78 -14.20
N GLY A 18 1.35 -30.97 -13.35
CA GLY A 18 2.38 -30.02 -13.74
C GLY A 18 1.83 -28.66 -14.20
N ASN A 19 0.56 -28.35 -13.92
CA ASN A 19 -0.03 -27.03 -14.20
C ASN A 19 0.19 -26.09 -13.01
N LYS A 20 0.32 -24.78 -13.27
CA LYS A 20 0.44 -23.78 -12.20
C LYS A 20 -0.84 -23.71 -11.38
N ILE A 21 -0.70 -23.69 -10.07
CA ILE A 21 -1.85 -23.56 -9.17
C ILE A 21 -2.36 -22.11 -9.18
N PRO A 22 -3.65 -21.85 -9.46
CA PRO A 22 -4.22 -20.50 -9.41
C PRO A 22 -4.14 -19.85 -8.04
N ASP A 23 -3.95 -18.53 -8.03
CA ASP A 23 -3.97 -17.71 -6.82
C ASP A 23 -4.62 -16.35 -7.11
N ARG A 24 -5.50 -15.88 -6.23
CA ARG A 24 -6.26 -14.65 -6.47
C ARG A 24 -5.44 -13.36 -6.33
N VAL A 25 -4.33 -13.41 -5.59
CA VAL A 25 -3.49 -12.23 -5.29
C VAL A 25 -2.39 -12.10 -6.34
N TRP A 26 -1.75 -13.21 -6.69
CA TRP A 26 -0.56 -13.25 -7.55
C TRP A 26 -0.84 -13.78 -8.96
N GLY A 27 -2.09 -14.15 -9.25
CA GLY A 27 -2.48 -14.92 -10.44
C GLY A 27 -2.14 -16.40 -10.29
N TYR A 28 -0.90 -16.73 -9.93
CA TYR A 28 -0.51 -18.10 -9.64
C TYR A 28 0.22 -18.19 -8.30
N LYS A 29 0.00 -19.30 -7.60
CA LYS A 29 0.56 -19.55 -6.28
C LYS A 29 2.08 -19.58 -6.36
N LEU A 30 2.73 -18.74 -5.57
CA LEU A 30 4.19 -18.66 -5.48
C LEU A 30 4.72 -19.78 -4.58
N THR A 31 5.91 -20.29 -4.88
CA THR A 31 6.59 -21.21 -3.96
C THR A 31 6.97 -20.51 -2.67
N GLU A 32 7.01 -21.25 -1.56
CA GLU A 32 7.50 -20.75 -0.26
C GLU A 32 8.89 -20.09 -0.38
N GLN A 33 9.78 -20.68 -1.18
CA GLN A 33 11.10 -20.11 -1.46
C GLN A 33 10.99 -18.71 -2.13
N THR A 34 10.06 -18.54 -3.07
CA THR A 34 9.83 -17.24 -3.73
C THR A 34 9.25 -16.22 -2.77
N ILE A 35 8.31 -16.64 -1.91
CA ILE A 35 7.71 -15.77 -0.88
C ILE A 35 8.80 -15.27 0.08
N GLN A 36 9.64 -16.16 0.60
CA GLN A 36 10.75 -15.80 1.49
C GLN A 36 11.79 -14.91 0.81
N ALA A 37 12.17 -15.22 -0.43
CA ALA A 37 13.11 -14.41 -1.19
C ALA A 37 12.57 -13.00 -1.49
N ARG A 38 11.27 -12.89 -1.80
CA ARG A 38 10.58 -11.61 -1.97
C ARG A 38 10.57 -10.80 -0.68
N HIS A 39 10.24 -11.43 0.45
CA HIS A 39 10.24 -10.79 1.75
C HIS A 39 11.65 -10.27 2.11
N GLN A 40 12.70 -11.09 1.96
CA GLN A 40 14.09 -10.67 2.17
C GLN A 40 14.50 -9.52 1.24
N TYR A 41 14.08 -9.56 -0.03
CA TYR A 41 14.33 -8.48 -0.98
C TYR A 41 13.66 -7.18 -0.53
N ARG A 42 12.39 -7.22 -0.11
CA ARG A 42 11.68 -6.05 0.41
C ARG A 42 12.34 -5.51 1.68
N GLN A 43 12.70 -6.37 2.64
CA GLN A 43 13.44 -5.98 3.85
C GLN A 43 14.77 -5.27 3.53
N ALA A 44 15.49 -5.73 2.51
CA ALA A 44 16.72 -5.08 2.06
C ALA A 44 16.44 -3.70 1.43
N MET A 45 15.34 -3.56 0.69
CA MET A 45 14.92 -2.31 0.05
C MET A 45 14.38 -1.28 1.04
N THR A 46 13.73 -1.72 2.12
CA THR A 46 13.08 -0.85 3.12
C THR A 46 14.00 -0.45 4.26
N ARG A 47 15.20 -1.04 4.36
CA ARG A 47 16.16 -0.76 5.44
C ARG A 47 16.49 0.74 5.53
N GLY A 48 16.32 1.33 6.72
CA GLY A 48 16.50 2.76 6.98
C GLY A 48 15.30 3.62 6.59
N ARG A 49 14.25 3.01 6.04
CA ARG A 49 12.98 3.63 5.62
C ARG A 49 11.79 2.98 6.31
N GLU A 50 12.01 2.43 7.51
CA GLU A 50 10.96 1.78 8.29
C GLU A 50 9.85 2.79 8.65
N PRO A 51 8.58 2.33 8.68
CA PRO A 51 7.45 3.15 9.07
C PRO A 51 7.67 3.82 10.43
N LYS A 52 7.19 5.06 10.58
CA LYS A 52 7.44 5.88 11.78
C LYS A 52 6.13 6.29 12.42
N GLU A 53 6.07 6.28 13.75
CA GLU A 53 4.91 6.79 14.49
C GLU A 53 4.82 8.30 14.34
N ASP A 54 5.94 9.00 14.52
CA ASP A 54 6.05 10.45 14.38
C ASP A 54 6.88 10.87 13.16
N LEU A 55 6.54 12.04 12.59
CA LEU A 55 7.35 12.68 11.55
C LEU A 55 8.49 13.51 12.16
N PRO A 56 9.76 13.10 11.95
CA PRO A 56 10.92 13.86 12.41
C PRO A 56 10.94 15.28 11.81
N SER A 57 11.40 16.25 12.59
CA SER A 57 11.41 17.67 12.19
C SER A 57 12.21 17.94 10.90
N HIS A 58 13.29 17.22 10.66
CA HIS A 58 14.12 17.36 9.46
C HIS A 58 13.47 16.79 8.18
N LEU A 59 12.40 16.00 8.32
CA LEU A 59 11.62 15.46 7.20
C LEU A 59 10.34 16.26 6.94
N ARG A 60 10.04 17.28 7.74
CA ARG A 60 8.92 18.19 7.48
C ARG A 60 9.32 19.15 6.37
N ALA A 61 8.57 19.14 5.27
CA ALA A 61 8.68 20.21 4.31
C ALA A 61 8.01 21.46 4.91
N TYR A 62 8.56 22.63 4.60
CA TYR A 62 8.01 23.91 5.02
C TYR A 62 7.92 24.82 3.79
N PRO A 63 6.78 25.46 3.51
CA PRO A 63 6.64 26.36 2.36
C PRO A 63 7.68 27.49 2.33
N ARG A 64 8.16 27.89 3.51
CA ARG A 64 9.14 28.95 3.69
C ARG A 64 10.59 28.51 3.44
N ARG A 65 10.83 27.21 3.29
CA ARG A 65 12.15 26.61 3.03
C ARG A 65 12.05 25.56 1.92
N PRO A 66 11.73 25.99 0.68
CA PRO A 66 11.60 25.08 -0.45
C PRO A 66 12.92 24.42 -0.83
N ASP A 67 14.06 24.98 -0.40
CA ASP A 67 15.41 24.51 -0.68
C ASP A 67 15.79 23.18 -0.01
N LEU A 68 15.06 22.76 1.02
CA LEU A 68 15.39 21.55 1.79
C LEU A 68 14.91 20.23 1.15
N GLU A 69 13.93 20.29 0.24
CA GLU A 69 13.31 19.17 -0.50
C GLU A 69 13.47 17.79 0.17
N PRO A 70 12.90 17.57 1.37
CA PRO A 70 13.05 16.28 2.06
C PRO A 70 12.39 15.17 1.23
N PRO A 71 12.79 13.90 1.42
CA PRO A 71 12.06 12.78 0.82
C PRO A 71 10.57 12.86 1.13
N LYS A 72 9.72 12.40 0.19
CA LYS A 72 8.28 12.39 0.40
C LYS A 72 7.87 11.26 1.34
N LEU A 73 7.10 11.60 2.37
CA LEU A 73 6.48 10.65 3.30
C LEU A 73 4.99 10.94 3.39
N GLN A 74 4.20 9.88 3.48
CA GLN A 74 2.75 9.92 3.60
C GLN A 74 2.33 9.37 4.97
N TYR A 75 1.35 10.02 5.60
CA TYR A 75 0.74 9.56 6.84
C TYR A 75 -0.57 8.85 6.53
N GLY A 76 -0.72 7.60 6.94
CA GLY A 76 -1.90 6.81 6.59
C GLY A 76 -1.92 5.40 7.12
N LEU A 77 -2.87 4.62 6.61
CA LEU A 77 -3.07 3.21 6.95
C LEU A 77 -2.58 2.33 5.80
N ALA A 78 -1.58 1.49 6.07
CA ALA A 78 -1.10 0.51 5.11
C ALA A 78 -1.93 -0.78 5.16
N PHE A 79 -2.02 -1.49 4.04
CA PHE A 79 -2.77 -2.73 3.89
C PHE A 79 -2.22 -3.61 2.76
N THR A 80 -2.64 -4.88 2.75
CA THR A 80 -2.21 -5.88 1.78
C THR A 80 -3.10 -5.91 0.54
N THR A 81 -2.60 -6.50 -0.53
CA THR A 81 -3.43 -6.79 -1.71
C THR A 81 -4.61 -7.72 -1.39
N GLU A 82 -4.46 -8.60 -0.40
CA GLU A 82 -5.56 -9.46 0.04
C GLU A 82 -6.70 -8.66 0.69
N GLN A 83 -6.38 -7.74 1.60
CA GLN A 83 -7.36 -6.84 2.22
C GLN A 83 -8.10 -5.97 1.18
N LEU A 84 -7.39 -5.53 0.12
CA LEU A 84 -7.99 -4.82 -1.00
C LEU A 84 -9.07 -5.66 -1.69
N LEU A 85 -8.72 -6.89 -2.08
CA LEU A 85 -9.62 -7.77 -2.82
C LEU A 85 -10.79 -8.24 -1.95
N ASP A 86 -10.55 -8.50 -0.66
CA ASP A 86 -11.59 -8.84 0.31
C ASP A 86 -12.58 -7.67 0.50
N CYS A 87 -12.10 -6.43 0.50
CA CYS A 87 -12.96 -5.25 0.57
C CYS A 87 -13.82 -5.14 -0.70
N ALA A 88 -13.21 -5.26 -1.88
CA ALA A 88 -13.95 -5.22 -3.14
C ALA A 88 -15.02 -6.31 -3.22
N GLU A 89 -14.74 -7.52 -2.74
CA GLU A 89 -15.71 -8.62 -2.65
C GLU A 89 -16.80 -8.32 -1.62
N HIS A 90 -16.45 -7.84 -0.42
CA HIS A 90 -17.40 -7.54 0.65
C HIS A 90 -18.45 -6.49 0.25
N TYR A 91 -18.04 -5.50 -0.54
CA TYR A 91 -18.91 -4.44 -1.05
C TYR A 91 -19.47 -4.73 -2.45
N GLU A 92 -19.27 -5.93 -2.99
CA GLU A 92 -19.75 -6.35 -4.31
C GLU A 92 -19.36 -5.36 -5.43
N LEU A 93 -18.14 -4.83 -5.37
CA LEU A 93 -17.66 -3.84 -6.33
C LEU A 93 -17.56 -4.46 -7.73
N PRO A 94 -17.92 -3.71 -8.79
CA PRO A 94 -18.04 -4.24 -10.14
C PRO A 94 -16.65 -4.40 -10.80
N LEU A 95 -15.91 -5.42 -10.38
CA LEU A 95 -14.60 -5.71 -10.96
C LEU A 95 -14.74 -6.36 -12.35
N VAL A 96 -13.86 -5.99 -13.28
CA VAL A 96 -13.79 -6.61 -14.60
C VAL A 96 -13.40 -8.09 -14.45
N ASP A 97 -14.22 -8.97 -15.01
CA ASP A 97 -13.90 -10.39 -15.10
C ASP A 97 -12.79 -10.60 -16.14
N LEU A 98 -11.61 -10.97 -15.65
CA LEU A 98 -10.40 -11.11 -16.44
C LEU A 98 -9.78 -12.48 -16.22
N PRO A 99 -9.14 -13.06 -17.27
CA PRO A 99 -8.31 -14.24 -17.11
C PRO A 99 -7.23 -14.05 -16.04
N LEU A 100 -6.86 -15.14 -15.40
CA LEU A 100 -5.93 -15.16 -14.27
C LEU A 100 -4.55 -14.56 -14.59
N GLU A 101 -4.10 -14.69 -15.84
CA GLU A 101 -2.85 -14.11 -16.35
C GLU A 101 -2.86 -12.57 -16.29
N LYS A 102 -4.06 -11.98 -16.19
CA LYS A 102 -4.30 -10.54 -16.07
C LYS A 102 -4.63 -10.12 -14.64
N CYS A 103 -4.26 -10.91 -13.63
CA CYS A 103 -4.50 -10.60 -12.21
C CYS A 103 -4.07 -9.17 -11.81
N ASN A 104 -2.96 -8.66 -12.34
CA ASN A 104 -2.52 -7.29 -12.08
C ASN A 104 -3.54 -6.22 -12.53
N PHE A 105 -4.28 -6.47 -13.61
CA PHE A 105 -5.34 -5.57 -14.07
C PHE A 105 -6.55 -5.63 -13.13
N ARG A 106 -6.89 -6.81 -12.60
CA ARG A 106 -7.95 -6.96 -11.59
C ARG A 106 -7.60 -6.23 -10.29
N VAL A 107 -6.36 -6.30 -9.83
CA VAL A 107 -5.89 -5.52 -8.66
C VAL A 107 -5.98 -4.03 -8.93
N ARG A 108 -5.57 -3.57 -10.12
CA ARG A 108 -5.68 -2.16 -10.51
C ARG A 108 -7.13 -1.67 -10.55
N ASP A 109 -8.03 -2.50 -11.03
CA ASP A 109 -9.45 -2.20 -11.08
C ASP A 109 -10.03 -2.10 -9.66
N ALA A 110 -9.68 -3.05 -8.79
CA ALA A 110 -10.05 -3.00 -7.37
C ALA A 110 -9.51 -1.75 -6.67
N LEU A 111 -8.30 -1.29 -6.98
CA LEU A 111 -7.79 -0.01 -6.46
C LEU A 111 -8.69 1.16 -6.84
N CYS A 112 -9.13 1.25 -8.11
CA CYS A 112 -9.99 2.33 -8.58
C CYS A 112 -11.39 2.32 -7.92
N GLU A 113 -11.98 1.14 -7.78
CA GLU A 113 -13.30 0.98 -7.17
C GLU A 113 -13.26 1.24 -5.66
N VAL A 114 -12.24 0.72 -4.95
CA VAL A 114 -12.06 0.96 -3.52
C VAL A 114 -11.71 2.43 -3.24
N ASP A 115 -10.88 3.08 -4.05
CA ASP A 115 -10.64 4.52 -3.97
C ASP A 115 -11.96 5.31 -4.02
N SER A 116 -12.83 4.94 -4.96
CA SER A 116 -14.12 5.62 -5.17
C SER A 116 -15.08 5.37 -4.00
N LEU A 117 -15.13 4.13 -3.51
CA LEU A 117 -15.90 3.73 -2.33
C LEU A 117 -15.47 4.54 -1.10
N LEU A 118 -14.18 4.55 -0.79
CA LEU A 118 -13.64 5.25 0.38
C LEU A 118 -13.81 6.77 0.25
N SER A 119 -13.55 7.32 -0.94
CA SER A 119 -13.73 8.75 -1.18
C SER A 119 -15.19 9.19 -1.00
N GLY A 120 -16.13 8.39 -1.50
CA GLY A 120 -17.57 8.63 -1.31
C GLY A 120 -18.00 8.49 0.15
N ALA A 121 -17.50 7.47 0.86
CA ALA A 121 -17.84 7.22 2.26
C ALA A 121 -17.30 8.31 3.21
N CYS A 122 -16.09 8.81 2.96
CA CYS A 122 -15.45 9.84 3.77
C CYS A 122 -15.75 11.27 3.30
N ASN A 123 -16.49 11.44 2.19
CA ASN A 123 -16.75 12.73 1.54
C ASN A 123 -15.47 13.57 1.31
N MET A 124 -14.38 12.90 0.95
CA MET A 124 -13.08 13.51 0.68
C MET A 124 -12.37 12.72 -0.42
N ILE A 125 -11.42 13.33 -1.12
CA ILE A 125 -10.68 12.63 -2.17
C ILE A 125 -9.57 11.81 -1.53
N LEU A 126 -9.77 10.49 -1.44
CA LEU A 126 -8.76 9.53 -1.01
C LEU A 126 -8.16 8.83 -2.23
N ARG A 127 -6.85 8.62 -2.21
CA ARG A 127 -6.10 7.96 -3.29
C ARG A 127 -5.15 6.94 -2.72
N ILE A 128 -5.40 5.67 -2.97
CA ILE A 128 -4.51 4.59 -2.57
C ILE A 128 -3.17 4.74 -3.29
N THR A 129 -2.09 4.67 -2.51
CA THR A 129 -0.71 4.74 -2.99
C THR A 129 0.08 3.52 -2.54
N ALA A 130 1.32 3.38 -3.02
CA ALA A 130 2.22 2.33 -2.60
C ALA A 130 3.22 2.88 -1.55
N PRO A 131 3.20 2.40 -0.30
CA PRO A 131 4.21 2.74 0.69
C PRO A 131 5.50 1.95 0.44
N VAL A 132 6.61 2.47 0.95
CA VAL A 132 7.79 1.66 1.23
C VAL A 132 7.55 0.89 2.53
N ASP A 133 7.06 -0.34 2.39
CA ASP A 133 6.82 -1.27 3.50
C ASP A 133 7.17 -2.72 3.09
N VAL A 134 7.44 -3.58 4.07
CA VAL A 134 7.79 -4.99 3.81
C VAL A 134 6.54 -5.82 3.53
N ASP A 135 5.52 -5.62 4.36
CA ASP A 135 4.36 -6.51 4.46
C ASP A 135 3.16 -5.96 3.68
N ASN A 136 3.10 -4.65 3.49
CA ASN A 136 1.98 -3.97 2.87
C ASN A 136 2.33 -3.41 1.49
N GLU A 137 1.50 -3.70 0.49
CA GLU A 137 1.66 -3.17 -0.87
C GLU A 137 1.04 -1.80 -1.07
N TRP A 138 0.03 -1.47 -0.27
CA TRP A 138 -0.86 -0.35 -0.50
C TRP A 138 -1.04 0.45 0.79
N MET A 139 -1.43 1.71 0.65
CA MET A 139 -1.83 2.55 1.77
C MET A 139 -2.91 3.53 1.35
N VAL A 140 -3.77 3.90 2.30
CA VAL A 140 -4.65 5.06 2.19
C VAL A 140 -3.96 6.23 2.92
N PRO A 141 -3.31 7.16 2.20
CA PRO A 141 -2.73 8.35 2.80
C PRO A 141 -3.82 9.36 3.14
N LEU A 142 -3.71 9.99 4.31
CA LEU A 142 -4.55 11.12 4.72
C LEU A 142 -3.94 12.44 4.27
N TYR A 143 -2.62 12.57 4.43
CA TYR A 143 -1.81 13.72 4.04
C TYR A 143 -0.34 13.30 3.93
N ASP A 144 0.53 14.21 3.50
CA ASP A 144 1.96 14.00 3.35
C ASP A 144 2.79 15.10 4.06
N ASN A 145 4.10 14.90 4.11
CA ASN A 145 5.02 15.84 4.75
C ASN A 145 5.14 17.19 4.02
N TYR A 146 4.50 17.35 2.87
CA TYR A 146 4.41 18.57 2.05
C TYR A 146 3.06 19.27 2.13
N ASN A 147 2.07 18.73 2.84
CA ASN A 147 0.78 19.39 3.01
C ASN A 147 0.18 19.23 4.42
N TRP A 148 0.88 18.56 5.34
CA TRP A 148 0.45 18.34 6.73
C TRP A 148 0.03 19.60 7.51
N TRP A 149 0.48 20.80 7.11
CA TRP A 149 0.09 22.05 7.78
C TRP A 149 -1.26 22.59 7.32
N SER A 150 -1.79 22.13 6.18
CA SER A 150 -3.07 22.60 5.61
C SER A 150 -4.10 21.49 5.44
N GLU A 151 -3.68 20.26 5.18
CA GLU A 151 -4.57 19.12 4.91
C GLU A 151 -4.80 18.23 6.14
N ARG A 152 -4.11 18.50 7.26
CA ARG A 152 -4.31 17.72 8.48
C ARG A 152 -5.70 17.98 9.04
N LEU A 153 -6.47 16.89 9.15
CA LEU A 153 -7.81 16.88 9.72
C LEU A 153 -7.77 17.25 11.21
N VAL A 154 -8.89 17.79 11.71
CA VAL A 154 -9.07 17.91 13.17
C VAL A 154 -9.23 16.52 13.78
N PRO A 155 -8.88 16.31 15.06
CA PRO A 155 -8.82 14.96 15.65
C PRO A 155 -10.11 14.15 15.51
N GLU A 156 -11.28 14.80 15.60
CA GLU A 156 -12.58 14.16 15.49
C GLU A 156 -12.85 13.65 14.06
N GLU A 157 -12.54 14.46 13.05
CA GLU A 157 -12.66 14.09 11.63
C GLU A 157 -11.64 13.01 11.26
N GLU A 158 -10.40 13.10 11.78
CA GLU A 158 -9.38 12.07 11.58
C GLU A 158 -9.84 10.73 12.11
N GLU A 159 -10.38 10.68 13.34
CA GLU A 159 -10.86 9.43 13.94
C GLU A 159 -12.05 8.84 13.17
N GLU A 160 -12.97 9.66 12.67
CA GLU A 160 -14.11 9.20 11.86
C GLU A 160 -13.63 8.58 10.53
N VAL A 161 -12.77 9.30 9.79
CA VAL A 161 -12.20 8.83 8.52
C VAL A 161 -11.41 7.54 8.72
N VAL A 162 -10.54 7.51 9.72
CA VAL A 162 -9.70 6.35 10.05
C VAL A 162 -10.56 5.15 10.44
N THR A 163 -11.62 5.36 11.22
CA THR A 163 -12.56 4.29 11.60
C THR A 163 -13.25 3.69 10.37
N LEU A 164 -13.70 4.54 9.44
CA LEU A 164 -14.33 4.09 8.20
C LEU A 164 -13.36 3.25 7.34
N ILE A 165 -12.13 3.75 7.15
CA ILE A 165 -11.10 3.05 6.36
C ILE A 165 -10.74 1.71 7.02
N ARG A 166 -10.49 1.69 8.34
CA ARG A 166 -10.18 0.47 9.09
C ARG A 166 -11.28 -0.57 8.95
N ARG A 167 -12.54 -0.16 9.06
CA ARG A 167 -13.69 -1.05 8.92
C ARG A 167 -13.78 -1.63 7.50
N ALA A 168 -13.65 -0.79 6.49
CA ALA A 168 -13.79 -1.21 5.09
C ALA A 168 -12.67 -2.19 4.68
N LEU A 169 -11.42 -1.87 5.03
CA LEU A 169 -10.24 -2.66 4.64
C LEU A 169 -9.79 -3.68 5.70
N LYS A 170 -10.50 -3.78 6.83
CA LYS A 170 -10.16 -4.65 7.97
C LYS A 170 -8.70 -4.45 8.43
N ILE A 171 -8.32 -3.20 8.68
CA ILE A 171 -6.96 -2.81 9.08
C ILE A 171 -6.90 -2.66 10.59
N ASP A 172 -6.04 -3.45 11.23
CA ASP A 172 -5.79 -3.37 12.67
C ASP A 172 -4.57 -2.51 13.02
N MET A 173 -3.77 -2.11 12.03
CA MET A 173 -2.55 -1.35 12.25
C MET A 173 -2.83 0.13 12.63
N PRO A 174 -1.92 0.76 13.40
CA PRO A 174 -1.99 2.18 13.68
C PRO A 174 -1.63 3.02 12.44
N LEU A 175 -2.01 4.29 12.46
CA LEU A 175 -1.50 5.27 11.51
C LEU A 175 0.01 5.42 11.69
N ARG A 176 0.74 5.47 10.57
CA ARG A 176 2.18 5.70 10.55
C ARG A 176 2.57 6.54 9.34
N TRP A 177 3.77 7.09 9.40
CA TRP A 177 4.47 7.72 8.31
C TRP A 177 5.26 6.69 7.50
N TYR A 178 4.98 6.62 6.21
CA TYR A 178 5.64 5.74 5.25
C TYR A 178 6.37 6.58 4.21
N TYR A 179 7.52 6.11 3.72
CA TYR A 179 8.13 6.72 2.55
C TYR A 179 7.29 6.40 1.32
N ASP A 180 7.14 7.38 0.42
CA ASP A 180 6.48 7.17 -0.87
C ASP A 180 7.37 6.27 -1.75
N ALA A 181 6.78 5.24 -2.36
CA ALA A 181 7.48 4.33 -3.26
C ALA A 181 7.57 4.86 -4.70
N SER A 182 6.85 5.93 -5.02
CA SER A 182 6.95 6.57 -6.33
C SER A 182 8.34 7.16 -6.56
N PRO A 183 8.90 7.07 -7.78
CA PRO A 183 10.18 7.69 -8.09
C PRO A 183 10.03 9.21 -8.01
N SER A 184 10.82 9.83 -7.13
CA SER A 184 11.03 11.28 -7.03
C SER A 184 11.71 11.87 -8.27
#